data_AF-A0A009ME35-F1
#
_entry.id   AF-A0A009ME35-F1
#
_cell.length_a   1.000
_cell.length_b   1.000
_cell.length_c   1.000
_cell.angle_alpha   90.00
_cell.angle_beta   90.00
_cell.angle_gamma   90.00
#
_symmetry.space_group_name_H-M   'P 1'
#
loop_
_entity.id
_entity.type
_entity.pdbx_description
1 polymer ?
#
loop_
_entity_poly.entity_id
_entity_poly.type
_entity_poly.pdbx_seq_one_letter_code
_entity_poly.pdbx_strand_id
1 'polypeptide(L)'
;MKKINLVSYNLTKLTIDNEIYSIFDGVANFGGKINLNCCSIDLDTDLAYEKLLSEAVERVVFYNLRDLNIFSTTTGFSAHSNKINSIENSCYELKERFYNYKIRNDPRYQPVIIINNINSKTFIYQFEKELFHAITQFEYRGVSGWGASVSPIIDLAYKKSRLEAIMMSNSYEVCNRRGNAISCLASTYNILDENYEIIDHGRWTIMGRERYVTQAIIKE
;
A
#
# COMPACT_ATOMS: atom_id res chain seq x y z
N MET A 1 23.19 0.01 -13.91
CA MET A 1 21.95 0.58 -13.31
C MET A 1 20.78 -0.27 -13.80
N LYS A 2 19.99 -0.85 -12.88
CA LYS A 2 18.85 -1.70 -13.25
C LYS A 2 17.68 -0.79 -13.65
N LYS A 3 17.20 -0.91 -14.90
CA LYS A 3 16.22 -0.01 -15.50
C LYS A 3 14.86 -0.70 -15.66
N ILE A 4 13.81 -0.02 -15.22
CA ILE A 4 12.42 -0.45 -15.33
C ILE A 4 11.69 0.50 -16.29
N ASN A 5 10.81 -0.03 -17.13
CA ASN A 5 9.98 0.79 -18.00
C ASN A 5 8.51 0.62 -17.60
N LEU A 6 7.76 1.73 -17.58
CA LEU A 6 6.31 1.69 -17.51
C LEU A 6 5.80 1.61 -18.96
N VAL A 7 5.25 0.46 -19.35
CA VAL A 7 4.88 0.18 -20.77
C VAL A 7 3.49 0.69 -21.12
N SER A 8 2.63 0.86 -20.13
CA SER A 8 1.33 1.51 -20.27
C SER A 8 0.88 2.05 -18.92
N TYR A 9 0.15 3.16 -18.93
CA TYR A 9 -0.58 3.64 -17.77
C TYR A 9 -1.76 4.51 -18.20
N ASN A 10 -2.82 4.48 -17.40
CA ASN A 10 -4.03 5.26 -17.61
C ASN A 10 -4.31 6.11 -16.37
N LEU A 11 -4.78 7.33 -16.59
CA LEU A 11 -5.24 8.23 -15.54
C LEU A 11 -6.77 8.26 -15.52
N THR A 12 -7.35 7.92 -14.39
CA THR A 12 -8.77 8.12 -14.09
C THR A 12 -8.92 9.27 -13.10
N LYS A 13 -9.82 10.22 -13.41
CA LYS A 13 -10.23 11.27 -12.49
C LYS A 13 -11.59 10.92 -11.91
N LEU A 14 -11.67 10.81 -10.59
CA LEU A 14 -12.89 10.44 -9.89
C LEU A 14 -13.26 11.52 -8.88
N THR A 15 -14.50 12.02 -8.94
CA THR A 15 -15.00 13.00 -7.99
C THR A 15 -15.79 12.31 -6.89
N ILE A 16 -15.35 12.45 -5.64
CA ILE A 16 -16.00 11.88 -4.45
C ILE A 16 -16.01 12.98 -3.39
N ASP A 17 -17.17 13.25 -2.78
CA ASP A 17 -17.33 14.25 -1.71
C ASP A 17 -16.72 15.63 -2.04
N ASN A 18 -16.92 16.09 -3.28
CA ASN A 18 -16.36 17.35 -3.83
C ASN A 18 -14.83 17.40 -3.98
N GLU A 19 -14.12 16.28 -3.78
CA GLU A 19 -12.70 16.15 -4.02
C GLU A 19 -12.46 15.41 -5.35
N ILE A 20 -11.42 15.80 -6.09
CA ILE A 20 -11.03 15.14 -7.33
C ILE A 20 -9.81 14.26 -7.06
N TYR A 21 -10.00 12.95 -7.17
CA TYR A 21 -8.97 11.95 -7.01
C TYR A 21 -8.33 11.62 -8.35
N SER A 22 -7.00 11.51 -8.35
CA SER A 22 -6.17 11.09 -9.48
C SER A 22 -5.76 9.65 -9.24
N ILE A 23 -6.30 8.73 -10.04
CA ILE A 23 -5.99 7.30 -9.94
C ILE A 23 -5.21 6.90 -11.17
N PHE A 24 -4.04 6.29 -10.96
CA PHE A 24 -3.28 5.69 -12.04
C PHE A 24 -3.34 4.18 -11.95
N ASP A 25 -3.57 3.54 -13.10
CA ASP A 25 -3.41 2.10 -13.29
C ASP A 25 -2.36 1.89 -14.38
N GLY A 26 -1.31 1.13 -14.08
CA GLY A 26 -0.15 0.96 -14.96
C GLY A 26 0.34 -0.46 -15.06
N VAL A 27 1.21 -0.70 -16.05
CA VAL A 27 1.91 -1.98 -16.25
C VAL A 27 3.40 -1.70 -16.30
N ALA A 28 4.12 -2.21 -15.31
CA ALA A 28 5.58 -2.18 -15.26
C ALA A 28 6.14 -3.38 -16.04
N ASN A 29 7.13 -3.12 -16.90
CA ASN A 29 7.88 -4.15 -17.59
C ASN A 29 9.34 -4.17 -17.16
N PHE A 30 9.85 -5.37 -16.87
CA PHE A 30 11.26 -5.60 -16.60
C PHE A 30 11.84 -6.61 -17.60
N GLY A 31 12.83 -6.17 -18.39
CA GLY A 31 13.59 -7.00 -19.31
C GLY A 31 12.76 -7.69 -20.42
N GLY A 32 11.57 -7.18 -20.75
CA GLY A 32 10.67 -7.79 -21.74
C GLY A 32 10.01 -9.09 -21.29
N LYS A 33 10.24 -9.53 -20.04
CA LYS A 33 9.84 -10.86 -19.55
C LYS A 33 8.66 -10.82 -18.58
N ILE A 34 8.51 -9.72 -17.86
CA ILE A 34 7.60 -9.62 -16.72
C ILE A 34 6.72 -8.39 -16.92
N ASN A 35 5.40 -8.57 -16.90
CA ASN A 35 4.41 -7.49 -16.88
C ASN A 35 3.68 -7.52 -15.54
N LEU A 36 3.81 -6.44 -14.77
CA LEU A 36 3.21 -6.34 -13.44
C LEU A 36 2.28 -5.14 -13.37
N ASN A 37 1.02 -5.40 -13.02
CA ASN A 37 0.06 -4.33 -12.78
C ASN A 37 0.45 -3.58 -11.51
N CYS A 38 0.54 -2.26 -11.60
CA CYS A 38 0.74 -1.31 -10.51
C CYS A 38 -0.41 -0.29 -10.51
N CYS A 39 -0.69 0.32 -9.36
CA CYS A 39 -1.69 1.37 -9.27
C CYS A 39 -1.30 2.38 -8.18
N SER A 40 -1.86 3.57 -8.26
CA SER A 40 -1.69 4.60 -7.23
C SER A 40 -2.86 5.56 -7.21
N ILE A 41 -2.94 6.32 -6.13
CA ILE A 41 -3.93 7.38 -5.96
C ILE A 41 -3.35 8.54 -5.15
N ASP A 42 -3.78 9.75 -5.50
CA ASP A 42 -3.65 10.95 -4.67
C ASP A 42 -4.66 12.01 -5.13
N LEU A 43 -4.84 13.06 -4.34
CA LEU A 43 -5.56 14.27 -4.77
C LEU A 43 -4.71 15.09 -5.76
N ASP A 44 -3.38 15.06 -5.58
CA ASP A 44 -2.44 15.69 -6.50
C ASP A 44 -2.03 14.72 -7.63
N THR A 45 -2.08 15.19 -8.88
CA THR A 45 -1.82 14.31 -10.04
C THR A 45 -0.36 13.86 -10.11
N ASP A 46 0.57 14.75 -9.80
CA ASP A 46 2.00 14.47 -9.88
C ASP A 46 2.42 13.54 -8.74
N LEU A 47 1.89 13.74 -7.53
CA LEU A 47 2.10 12.82 -6.41
C LEU A 47 1.52 11.44 -6.69
N ALA A 48 0.32 11.37 -7.29
CA ALA A 48 -0.26 10.09 -7.71
C ALA A 48 0.65 9.39 -8.73
N TYR A 49 1.20 10.12 -9.70
CA TYR A 49 2.13 9.55 -10.68
C TYR A 49 3.45 9.10 -10.03
N GLU A 50 4.05 9.89 -9.13
CA GLU A 50 5.28 9.50 -8.44
C GLU A 50 5.09 8.24 -7.58
N LYS A 51 3.90 8.08 -6.96
CA LYS A 51 3.50 6.85 -6.25
C LYS A 51 3.35 5.65 -7.18
N LEU A 52 2.79 5.83 -8.39
CA LEU A 52 2.70 4.75 -9.40
C LEU A 52 4.09 4.22 -9.73
N LEU A 53 5.06 5.12 -9.92
CA LEU A 53 6.44 4.76 -10.22
C LEU A 53 7.08 3.98 -9.06
N SER A 54 6.79 4.38 -7.81
CA SER A 54 7.23 3.63 -6.64
C SER A 54 6.64 2.21 -6.59
N GLU A 55 5.32 2.06 -6.69
CA GLU A 55 4.63 0.76 -6.71
C GLU A 55 5.19 -0.15 -7.85
N ALA A 56 5.42 0.42 -9.03
CA ALA A 56 5.99 -0.30 -10.17
C ALA A 56 7.39 -0.85 -9.87
N VAL A 57 8.26 -0.03 -9.26
CA VAL A 57 9.61 -0.44 -8.88
C VAL A 57 9.53 -1.53 -7.83
N GLU A 58 8.70 -1.35 -6.81
CA GLU A 58 8.54 -2.29 -5.71
C GLU A 58 8.13 -3.69 -6.21
N ARG A 59 7.12 -3.75 -7.08
CA ARG A 59 6.66 -5.00 -7.70
C ARG A 59 7.73 -5.69 -8.51
N VAL A 60 8.50 -4.94 -9.30
CA VAL A 60 9.58 -5.51 -10.12
C VAL A 60 10.70 -6.04 -9.23
N VAL A 61 11.11 -5.30 -8.19
CA VAL A 61 12.16 -5.75 -7.27
C VAL A 61 11.71 -7.00 -6.54
N PHE A 62 10.50 -7.02 -5.99
CA PHE A 62 9.92 -8.20 -5.38
C PHE A 62 9.94 -9.40 -6.34
N TYR A 63 9.45 -9.24 -7.57
CA TYR A 63 9.42 -10.34 -8.54
C TYR A 63 10.82 -10.84 -8.92
N ASN A 64 11.77 -9.92 -9.10
CA ASN A 64 13.16 -10.26 -9.42
C ASN A 64 13.87 -10.99 -8.25
N LEU A 65 13.37 -10.88 -7.03
CA LEU A 65 13.87 -11.60 -5.85
C LEU A 65 13.07 -12.87 -5.54
N ARG A 66 11.81 -12.95 -6.01
CA ARG A 66 10.90 -14.08 -5.78
C ARG A 66 11.45 -15.40 -6.31
N ASP A 67 12.27 -15.38 -7.36
CA ASP A 67 12.94 -16.56 -7.90
C ASP A 67 13.88 -17.24 -6.87
N LEU A 68 14.14 -16.61 -5.73
CA LEU A 68 14.91 -17.17 -4.61
C LEU A 68 14.04 -17.90 -3.57
N ASN A 69 12.71 -17.97 -3.73
CA ASN A 69 11.76 -18.55 -2.75
C ASN A 69 11.81 -17.95 -1.33
N ILE A 70 12.40 -16.76 -1.17
CA ILE A 70 12.61 -16.13 0.15
C ILE A 70 11.34 -15.42 0.65
N PHE A 71 10.48 -14.93 -0.25
CA PHE A 71 9.32 -14.10 0.12
C PHE A 71 8.05 -14.51 -0.63
N SER A 72 6.94 -14.71 0.11
CA SER A 72 5.64 -15.10 -0.45
C SER A 72 4.69 -13.92 -0.74
N THR A 73 5.01 -12.72 -0.25
CA THR A 73 4.18 -11.51 -0.36
C THR A 73 5.02 -10.25 -0.57
N THR A 74 4.43 -9.19 -1.11
CA THR A 74 5.06 -7.86 -1.21
C THR A 74 5.11 -7.11 0.13
N THR A 75 4.46 -7.64 1.17
CA THR A 75 4.44 -7.03 2.50
C THR A 75 5.83 -6.64 2.98
N GLY A 76 5.94 -5.40 3.43
CA GLY A 76 7.16 -4.82 3.97
C GLY A 76 8.07 -4.27 2.89
N PHE A 77 7.80 -4.43 1.61
CA PHE A 77 8.51 -3.69 0.57
C PHE A 77 8.04 -2.24 0.52
N SER A 78 8.95 -1.35 0.13
CA SER A 78 8.61 0.02 -0.24
C SER A 78 9.65 0.55 -1.23
N ALA A 79 9.19 1.40 -2.14
CA ALA A 79 10.05 2.23 -2.96
C ALA A 79 9.75 3.73 -2.78
N HIS A 80 10.78 4.56 -2.64
CA HIS A 80 10.60 6.00 -2.50
C HIS A 80 11.79 6.81 -3.04
N SER A 81 11.60 8.08 -3.40
CA SER A 81 12.68 8.98 -3.86
C SER A 81 13.68 9.32 -2.73
N ASN A 82 13.23 9.22 -1.49
CA ASN A 82 14.01 9.37 -0.26
C ASN A 82 14.11 8.03 0.47
N LYS A 83 15.33 7.61 0.82
CA LYS A 83 15.59 6.33 1.49
C LYS A 83 14.89 6.21 2.86
N ILE A 84 14.89 7.26 3.67
CA ILE A 84 14.31 7.26 5.02
C ILE A 84 12.81 6.97 4.92
N ASN A 85 12.10 7.71 4.06
CA ASN A 85 10.68 7.47 3.84
C ASN A 85 10.39 6.05 3.31
N SER A 86 11.31 5.48 2.51
CA SER A 86 11.16 4.09 2.07
C SER A 86 11.21 3.12 3.24
N ILE A 87 12.15 3.32 4.17
CA ILE A 87 12.27 2.52 5.39
C ILE A 87 11.01 2.67 6.24
N GLU A 88 10.57 3.91 6.47
CA GLU A 88 9.38 4.19 7.26
C GLU A 88 8.13 3.52 6.68
N ASN A 89 7.90 3.65 5.37
CA ASN A 89 6.79 3.00 4.69
C ASN A 89 6.85 1.46 4.81
N SER A 90 8.03 0.87 4.67
CA SER A 90 8.26 -0.58 4.86
C SER A 90 7.82 -1.03 6.26
N CYS A 91 8.20 -0.27 7.29
CA CYS A 91 7.84 -0.56 8.68
C CYS A 91 6.34 -0.36 8.94
N TYR A 92 5.75 0.72 8.42
CA TYR A 92 4.32 0.99 8.59
C TYR A 92 3.44 -0.06 7.93
N GLU A 93 3.83 -0.60 6.77
CA GLU A 93 3.09 -1.68 6.14
C GLU A 93 3.11 -2.93 7.03
N LEU A 94 4.27 -3.33 7.59
CA LEU A 94 4.32 -4.44 8.55
C LEU A 94 3.39 -4.21 9.75
N LYS A 95 3.41 -3.00 10.32
CA LYS A 95 2.52 -2.59 11.42
C LYS A 95 1.05 -2.74 11.06
N GLU A 96 0.68 -2.29 9.87
CA GLU A 96 -0.67 -2.43 9.35
C GLU A 96 -1.11 -3.89 9.24
N ARG A 97 -0.29 -4.76 8.62
CA ARG A 97 -0.64 -6.18 8.45
C ARG A 97 -0.75 -6.92 9.78
N PHE A 98 0.03 -6.53 10.79
CA PHE A 98 -0.07 -7.06 12.15
C PHE A 98 -1.34 -6.62 12.87
N TYR A 99 -1.71 -5.34 12.77
CA TYR A 99 -2.95 -4.87 13.40
C TYR A 99 -4.19 -5.42 12.71
N ASN A 100 -4.17 -5.63 11.39
CA ASN A 100 -5.20 -6.41 10.69
C ASN A 100 -5.35 -7.80 11.32
N TYR A 101 -4.24 -8.48 11.61
CA TYR A 101 -4.26 -9.79 12.29
C TYR A 101 -4.89 -9.70 13.69
N LYS A 102 -4.50 -8.70 14.50
CA LYS A 102 -5.02 -8.52 15.86
C LYS A 102 -6.53 -8.26 15.87
N ILE A 103 -7.00 -7.33 15.03
CA ILE A 103 -8.43 -7.00 14.93
C ILE A 103 -9.25 -8.20 14.51
N ARG A 104 -8.75 -8.97 13.53
CA ARG A 104 -9.45 -10.14 13.02
C ARG A 104 -9.58 -11.27 14.05
N ASN A 105 -8.56 -11.47 14.89
CA ASN A 105 -8.47 -12.66 15.75
C ASN A 105 -8.75 -12.39 17.23
N ASP A 106 -8.81 -11.14 17.67
CA ASP A 106 -9.07 -10.78 19.06
C ASP A 106 -10.26 -9.81 19.15
N PRO A 107 -11.44 -10.29 19.59
CA PRO A 107 -12.68 -9.50 19.61
C PRO A 107 -12.64 -8.35 20.62
N ARG A 108 -11.61 -8.25 21.47
CA ARG A 108 -11.43 -7.12 22.38
C ARG A 108 -11.05 -5.84 21.64
N TYR A 109 -10.49 -5.94 20.43
CA TYR A 109 -10.22 -4.78 19.60
C TYR A 109 -11.51 -4.30 18.94
N GLN A 110 -12.08 -3.24 19.51
CA GLN A 110 -13.23 -2.55 18.96
C GLN A 110 -12.80 -1.19 18.39
N PRO A 111 -13.45 -0.70 17.33
CA PRO A 111 -13.15 0.63 16.80
C PRO A 111 -13.50 1.70 17.83
N VAL A 112 -12.60 2.66 18.03
CA VAL A 112 -12.82 3.84 18.88
C VAL A 112 -13.60 4.94 18.15
N ILE A 113 -13.51 4.97 16.81
CA ILE A 113 -14.26 5.90 15.96
C ILE A 113 -14.79 5.12 14.74
N ILE A 114 -16.05 5.40 14.38
CA ILE A 114 -16.66 4.92 13.13
C ILE A 114 -17.11 6.14 12.33
N ILE A 115 -16.59 6.27 11.11
CA ILE A 115 -16.93 7.35 10.18
C ILE A 115 -17.73 6.73 9.04
N ASN A 116 -18.91 7.28 8.74
CA ASN A 116 -19.72 6.87 7.59
C ASN A 116 -19.83 8.07 6.65
N ASN A 117 -19.39 7.91 5.39
CA ASN A 117 -19.68 8.88 4.33
C ASN A 117 -20.43 8.18 3.20
N ILE A 118 -20.77 8.93 2.16
CA ILE A 118 -21.38 8.38 0.95
C ILE A 118 -20.45 7.30 0.39
N ASN A 119 -20.99 6.10 0.19
CA ASN A 119 -20.28 4.93 -0.30
C ASN A 119 -19.03 4.50 0.49
N SER A 120 -18.85 4.97 1.73
CA SER A 120 -17.67 4.61 2.53
C SER A 120 -17.98 4.41 4.01
N LYS A 121 -17.25 3.47 4.61
CA LYS A 121 -17.27 3.22 6.04
C LYS A 121 -15.84 3.01 6.55
N THR A 122 -15.42 3.81 7.50
CA THR A 122 -14.10 3.70 8.13
C THR A 122 -14.21 3.36 9.60
N PHE A 123 -13.43 2.37 10.02
CA PHE A 123 -13.25 1.95 11.40
C PHE A 123 -11.85 2.38 11.84
N ILE A 124 -11.76 3.17 12.90
CA ILE A 124 -10.48 3.59 13.48
C ILE A 124 -10.31 2.88 14.82
N TYR A 125 -9.21 2.17 14.96
CA TYR A 125 -8.77 1.48 16.15
C TYR A 125 -7.61 2.24 16.76
N GLN A 126 -7.54 2.25 18.09
CA GLN A 126 -6.38 2.78 18.81
C GLN A 126 -5.55 1.62 19.33
N PHE A 127 -4.27 1.63 18.97
CA PHE A 127 -3.22 0.75 19.47
C PHE A 127 -2.15 1.58 20.17
N GLU A 128 -1.52 0.99 21.18
CA GLU A 128 -0.52 1.69 22.00
C GLU A 128 -1.04 3.05 22.49
N LYS A 129 -0.20 3.93 23.04
CA LYS A 129 -0.70 5.24 23.50
C LYS A 129 -1.03 6.20 22.35
N GLU A 130 -0.40 6.05 21.18
CA GLU A 130 -0.44 7.09 20.13
C GLU A 130 -0.48 6.52 18.71
N LEU A 131 -0.91 5.27 18.48
CA LEU A 131 -0.92 4.69 17.14
C LEU A 131 -2.33 4.32 16.69
N PHE A 132 -2.78 4.94 15.61
CA PHE A 132 -4.11 4.71 15.07
C PHE A 132 -4.05 3.83 13.84
N HIS A 133 -4.95 2.87 13.77
CA HIS A 133 -5.11 2.00 12.62
C HIS A 133 -6.50 2.20 12.04
N ALA A 134 -6.57 2.65 10.79
CA ALA A 134 -7.82 2.89 10.09
C ALA A 134 -8.04 1.80 9.03
N ILE A 135 -9.23 1.21 9.01
CA ILE A 135 -9.69 0.29 7.97
C ILE A 135 -10.90 0.92 7.29
N THR A 136 -10.81 1.14 5.98
CA THR A 136 -11.87 1.75 5.19
C THR A 136 -12.40 0.77 4.15
N GLN A 137 -13.73 0.66 4.07
CA GLN A 137 -14.43 0.10 2.92
C GLN A 137 -14.95 1.26 2.07
N PHE A 138 -14.79 1.16 0.75
CA PHE A 138 -15.36 2.09 -0.23
C PHE A 138 -16.05 1.31 -1.34
N GLU A 139 -17.24 1.73 -1.76
CA GLU A 139 -17.98 1.11 -2.86
C GLU A 139 -18.06 2.04 -4.08
N TYR A 140 -17.61 1.55 -5.22
CA TYR A 140 -17.73 2.24 -6.50
C TYR A 140 -18.45 1.33 -7.49
N ARG A 141 -19.60 1.79 -8.01
CA ARG A 141 -20.39 1.06 -9.02
C ARG A 141 -20.70 -0.40 -8.61
N GLY A 142 -20.96 -0.64 -7.33
CA GLY A 142 -21.25 -1.98 -6.81
C GLY A 142 -20.01 -2.84 -6.48
N VAL A 143 -18.80 -2.31 -6.68
CA VAL A 143 -17.54 -2.98 -6.35
C VAL A 143 -16.95 -2.40 -5.07
N SER A 144 -16.80 -3.25 -4.05
CA SER A 144 -16.16 -2.85 -2.79
C SER A 144 -14.63 -2.96 -2.88
N GLY A 145 -13.95 -1.85 -2.59
CA GLY A 145 -12.53 -1.79 -2.27
C GLY A 145 -12.32 -1.65 -0.77
N TRP A 146 -11.18 -2.16 -0.30
CA TRP A 146 -10.75 -2.03 1.09
C TRP A 146 -9.40 -1.34 1.10
N GLY A 147 -9.12 -0.61 2.17
CA GLY A 147 -7.83 0.01 2.42
C GLY A 147 -7.55 0.04 3.91
N ALA A 148 -6.27 -0.02 4.26
CA ALA A 148 -5.82 0.07 5.64
C ALA A 148 -4.72 1.11 5.76
N SER A 149 -4.51 1.62 6.97
CA SER A 149 -3.35 2.46 7.25
C SER A 149 -3.06 2.52 8.73
N VAL A 150 -1.79 2.73 9.07
CA VAL A 150 -1.33 3.00 10.43
C VAL A 150 -0.64 4.35 10.45
N SER A 151 -0.99 5.19 11.44
CA SER A 151 -0.35 6.48 11.64
C SER A 151 -0.48 6.95 13.09
N PRO A 152 0.48 7.74 13.60
CA PRO A 152 0.28 8.44 14.86
C PRO A 152 -0.75 9.58 14.78
N ILE A 153 -1.15 9.98 13.57
CA ILE A 153 -2.12 11.04 13.33
C ILE A 153 -3.41 10.42 12.78
N ILE A 154 -4.52 10.55 13.52
CA ILE A 154 -5.84 9.99 13.16
C ILE A 154 -6.23 10.39 11.73
N ASP A 155 -6.15 11.68 11.41
CA ASP A 155 -6.53 12.21 10.09
C ASP A 155 -5.68 11.62 8.96
N LEU A 156 -4.41 11.33 9.23
CA LEU A 156 -3.51 10.75 8.24
C LEU A 156 -3.82 9.26 8.02
N ALA A 157 -4.08 8.49 9.08
CA ALA A 157 -4.52 7.10 8.97
C ALA A 157 -5.85 7.01 8.20
N TYR A 158 -6.81 7.87 8.54
CA TYR A 158 -8.09 7.97 7.84
C TYR A 158 -7.90 8.28 6.35
N LYS A 159 -7.18 9.36 6.02
CA LYS A 159 -6.95 9.77 4.62
C LYS A 159 -6.25 8.68 3.81
N LYS A 160 -5.19 8.06 4.34
CA LYS A 160 -4.45 7.00 3.65
C LYS A 160 -5.30 5.75 3.41
N SER A 161 -6.00 5.26 4.43
CA SER A 161 -6.86 4.07 4.28
C SER A 161 -8.02 4.31 3.30
N ARG A 162 -8.61 5.52 3.30
CA ARG A 162 -9.66 5.90 2.37
C ARG A 162 -9.16 6.02 0.93
N LEU A 163 -7.99 6.63 0.73
CA LEU A 163 -7.33 6.67 -0.59
C LEU A 163 -7.13 5.25 -1.14
N GLU A 164 -6.53 4.36 -0.35
CA GLU A 164 -6.31 2.98 -0.78
C GLU A 164 -7.62 2.26 -1.10
N ALA A 165 -8.67 2.41 -0.28
CA ALA A 165 -9.97 1.81 -0.55
C ALA A 165 -10.60 2.30 -1.88
N ILE A 166 -10.52 3.60 -2.16
CA ILE A 166 -10.99 4.18 -3.43
C ILE A 166 -10.21 3.63 -4.62
N MET A 167 -8.87 3.63 -4.53
CA MET A 167 -8.00 3.08 -5.57
C MET A 167 -8.33 1.62 -5.84
N MET A 168 -8.44 0.81 -4.80
CA MET A 168 -8.72 -0.62 -4.91
C MET A 168 -10.08 -0.88 -5.55
N SER A 169 -11.11 -0.16 -5.12
CA SER A 169 -12.46 -0.24 -5.70
C SER A 169 -12.46 0.13 -7.19
N ASN A 170 -11.80 1.23 -7.57
CA ASN A 170 -11.68 1.66 -8.97
C ASN A 170 -10.87 0.66 -9.81
N SER A 171 -9.70 0.22 -9.33
CA SER A 171 -8.84 -0.72 -10.07
C SER A 171 -9.49 -2.10 -10.24
N TYR A 172 -10.36 -2.52 -9.33
CA TYR A 172 -11.15 -3.75 -9.48
C TYR A 172 -12.19 -3.60 -10.58
N GLU A 173 -12.92 -2.48 -10.58
CA GLU A 173 -13.94 -2.20 -11.58
C GLU A 173 -13.33 -1.99 -12.98
N VAL A 174 -12.30 -1.16 -13.09
CA VAL A 174 -11.75 -0.72 -14.39
C VAL A 174 -10.75 -1.72 -14.97
N CYS A 175 -9.97 -2.40 -14.12
CA CYS A 175 -8.86 -3.24 -14.56
C CYS A 175 -9.00 -4.71 -14.17
N ASN A 176 -10.13 -5.11 -13.55
CA ASN A 176 -10.36 -6.46 -13.02
C ASN A 176 -9.20 -6.97 -12.15
N ARG A 177 -8.49 -6.04 -11.49
CA ARG A 177 -7.42 -6.38 -10.56
C ARG A 177 -8.04 -7.14 -9.40
N ARG A 178 -7.27 -8.04 -8.81
CA ARG A 178 -7.62 -8.71 -7.54
C ARG A 178 -6.52 -8.43 -6.53
N GLY A 179 -6.88 -8.41 -5.25
CA GLY A 179 -5.96 -8.20 -4.15
C GLY A 179 -6.70 -8.19 -2.83
N ASN A 180 -6.00 -7.94 -1.73
CA ASN A 180 -6.65 -7.68 -0.46
C ASN A 180 -5.78 -6.74 0.37
N ALA A 181 -6.13 -5.45 0.36
CA ALA A 181 -5.44 -4.42 1.13
C ALA A 181 -5.63 -4.57 2.65
N ILE A 182 -6.52 -5.45 3.10
CA ILE A 182 -6.66 -5.82 4.53
C ILE A 182 -6.09 -7.22 4.80
N SER A 183 -5.10 -7.64 4.00
CA SER A 183 -4.37 -8.88 4.28
C SER A 183 -3.67 -8.82 5.64
N CYS A 184 -3.60 -9.98 6.30
CA CYS A 184 -2.95 -10.16 7.59
C CYS A 184 -1.56 -10.75 7.36
N LEU A 185 -0.61 -10.47 8.28
CA LEU A 185 0.55 -11.34 8.43
C LEU A 185 0.07 -12.75 8.81
N ALA A 186 0.72 -13.78 8.23
CA ALA A 186 0.32 -15.18 8.40
C ALA A 186 0.54 -15.73 9.82
N SER A 187 1.32 -15.03 10.65
CA SER A 187 1.79 -15.50 11.96
C SER A 187 1.64 -14.44 13.06
N THR A 188 1.61 -14.92 14.30
CA THR A 188 1.44 -14.17 15.55
C THR A 188 2.64 -13.31 15.97
N TYR A 189 3.67 -13.15 15.12
CA TYR A 189 4.93 -12.52 15.52
C TYR A 189 4.68 -11.11 16.04
N ASN A 190 5.15 -10.85 17.26
CA ASN A 190 5.05 -9.54 17.87
C ASN A 190 6.06 -8.61 17.19
N ILE A 191 5.57 -7.72 16.33
CA ILE A 191 6.40 -6.70 15.67
C ILE A 191 6.52 -5.42 16.50
N LEU A 192 5.84 -5.36 17.66
CA LEU A 192 5.82 -4.17 18.52
C LEU A 192 7.19 -3.89 19.15
N ASP A 193 8.02 -4.92 19.31
CA ASP A 193 9.37 -4.82 19.88
C ASP A 193 10.45 -4.54 18.81
N GLU A 194 10.06 -4.01 17.64
CA GLU A 194 10.94 -3.81 16.48
C GLU A 194 11.71 -5.08 16.09
N ASN A 195 11.07 -6.25 16.25
CA ASN A 195 11.64 -7.54 15.88
C ASN A 195 11.61 -7.76 14.36
N TYR A 196 12.17 -6.82 13.62
CA TYR A 196 12.32 -6.83 12.18
C TYR A 196 13.71 -6.35 11.75
N GLU A 197 14.11 -6.73 10.54
CA GLU A 197 15.32 -6.26 9.86
C GLU A 197 14.93 -5.43 8.65
N ILE A 198 15.72 -4.40 8.36
CA ILE A 198 15.59 -3.60 7.14
C ILE A 198 16.65 -4.04 6.14
N ILE A 199 16.19 -4.60 5.02
CA ILE A 199 17.04 -4.94 3.87
C ILE A 199 17.01 -3.78 2.88
N ASP A 200 18.19 -3.29 2.49
CA ASP A 200 18.36 -2.31 1.42
C ASP A 200 18.59 -3.01 0.08
N HIS A 201 17.63 -2.90 -0.83
CA HIS A 201 17.70 -3.48 -2.19
C HIS A 201 18.34 -2.53 -3.21
N GLY A 202 18.88 -1.40 -2.73
CA GLY A 202 19.61 -0.43 -3.50
C GLY A 202 18.72 0.54 -4.28
N ARG A 203 19.33 1.19 -5.28
CA ARG A 203 18.68 2.20 -6.13
C ARG A 203 18.26 1.61 -7.47
N TRP A 204 17.06 1.96 -7.88
CA TRP A 204 16.44 1.53 -9.12
C TRP A 204 15.93 2.74 -9.90
N THR A 205 15.96 2.65 -11.22
CA THR A 205 15.54 3.75 -12.10
C THR A 205 14.33 3.35 -12.92
N ILE A 206 13.28 4.16 -12.86
CA ILE A 206 12.06 4.00 -13.65
C ILE A 206 11.72 5.33 -14.32
N MET A 207 11.49 5.34 -15.63
CA MET A 207 11.14 6.57 -16.37
C MET A 207 12.09 7.78 -16.10
N GLY A 208 13.39 7.51 -15.88
CA GLY A 208 14.38 8.55 -15.56
C GLY A 208 14.32 9.09 -14.12
N ARG A 209 13.53 8.47 -13.23
CA ARG A 209 13.45 8.78 -11.81
C ARG A 209 14.14 7.70 -10.99
N GLU A 210 14.89 8.11 -9.97
CA GLU A 210 15.51 7.20 -9.01
C GLU A 210 14.56 6.88 -7.85
N ARG A 211 14.64 5.63 -7.40
CA ARG A 211 13.92 5.09 -6.24
C ARG A 211 14.86 4.25 -5.39
N TYR A 212 14.87 4.52 -4.10
CA TYR A 212 15.42 3.63 -3.09
C TYR A 212 14.38 2.56 -2.81
N VAL A 213 14.81 1.30 -2.76
CA VAL A 213 13.94 0.18 -2.47
C VAL A 213 14.41 -0.50 -1.21
N THR A 214 13.51 -0.64 -0.25
CA THR A 214 13.76 -1.24 1.05
C THR A 214 12.72 -2.30 1.33
N GLN A 215 13.06 -3.21 2.24
CA GLN A 215 12.13 -4.21 2.71
C GLN A 215 12.29 -4.37 4.23
N ALA A 216 11.19 -4.34 4.96
CA ALA A 216 11.15 -4.74 6.36
C ALA A 216 10.73 -6.22 6.44
N ILE A 217 11.51 -7.04 7.14
CA ILE A 217 11.26 -8.48 7.33
C ILE A 217 11.24 -8.82 8.82
N ILE A 218 10.35 -9.69 9.25
CA ILE A 218 10.30 -10.12 10.67
C ILE A 218 11.49 -11.04 10.95
N LYS A 219 12.19 -10.84 12.07
CA LYS A 219 13.26 -11.73 12.52
C LYS A 219 12.64 -12.94 13.24
N GLU A 220 13.01 -14.14 12.81
CA GLU A 220 12.67 -15.40 13.48
C GLU A 220 13.53 -15.68 14.71
#